data_AF-A0A955H5V5-F1
#
_entry.id   AF-A0A955H5V5-F1
#
_cell.length_a   1.000
_cell.length_b   1.000
_cell.length_c   1.000
_cell.angle_alpha   90.00
_cell.angle_beta   90.00
_cell.angle_gamma   90.00
#
_symmetry.space_group_name_H-M   'P 1'
#
loop_
_entity.id
_entity.type
_entity.pdbx_description
1 polymer ?
#
loop_
_entity_poly.entity_id
_entity_poly.type
_entity_poly.pdbx_seq_one_letter_code
_entity_poly.pdbx_strand_id
1 'polypeptide(L)'
;MNEENKDIQAPDFSGEEMKMPENTDIQPDVAEKPSSVVGGPVLLILTILLIAILGGMYYWFAKMNNTPNVMPTIERPTPEMNNEPESTTAEAQVETMQAVSTSDEISAIESDLEATNLDSLDAELNAIDAELEAAAQEAP
;
A
#
# COMPACT_ATOMS: atom_id res chain seq x y z
N MET A 1 -51.39 -7.31 -55.34
CA MET A 1 -52.40 -8.31 -54.97
C MET A 1 -52.42 -9.36 -56.07
N ASN A 2 -52.16 -10.61 -55.71
CA ASN A 2 -52.89 -11.81 -56.15
C ASN A 2 -52.11 -13.04 -55.66
N GLU A 3 -52.62 -13.60 -54.57
CA GLU A 3 -52.28 -14.90 -54.03
C GLU A 3 -52.88 -15.96 -54.98
N GLU A 4 -52.09 -16.94 -55.40
CA GLU A 4 -52.64 -18.17 -55.98
C GLU A 4 -52.29 -19.35 -55.08
N ASN A 5 -53.35 -20.11 -54.85
CA ASN A 5 -53.66 -20.97 -53.73
C ASN A 5 -52.92 -22.32 -53.81
N LYS A 6 -52.52 -22.81 -52.63
CA LYS A 6 -51.91 -24.11 -52.38
C LYS A 6 -52.91 -25.23 -52.67
N ASP A 7 -52.45 -26.30 -53.29
CA ASP A 7 -52.93 -27.64 -52.97
C ASP A 7 -51.74 -28.48 -52.50
N ILE A 8 -51.37 -28.31 -51.23
CA ILE A 8 -50.42 -29.18 -50.57
C ILE A 8 -51.25 -30.29 -49.94
N GLN A 9 -51.27 -31.47 -50.57
CA GLN A 9 -51.82 -32.67 -49.94
C GLN A 9 -51.14 -32.89 -48.59
N ALA A 10 -51.94 -32.94 -47.52
CA ALA A 10 -51.41 -33.25 -46.21
C ALA A 10 -50.87 -34.69 -46.21
N PRO A 11 -49.67 -34.93 -45.64
CA PRO A 11 -49.10 -36.26 -45.56
C PRO A 11 -50.01 -37.22 -44.80
N ASP A 12 -50.18 -38.43 -45.33
CA ASP A 12 -51.00 -39.49 -44.74
C ASP A 12 -50.21 -40.23 -43.66
N PHE A 13 -50.64 -40.07 -42.41
CA PHE A 13 -50.01 -40.66 -41.22
C PHE A 13 -50.70 -41.93 -40.74
N SER A 14 -51.61 -42.52 -41.54
CA SER A 14 -52.42 -43.68 -41.12
C SER A 14 -51.63 -44.96 -40.84
N GLY A 15 -50.33 -44.99 -41.12
CA GLY A 15 -49.42 -46.12 -40.86
C GLY A 15 -48.37 -45.89 -39.77
N GLU A 16 -48.30 -44.70 -39.16
CA GLU A 16 -47.31 -44.40 -38.12
C GLU A 16 -47.92 -44.56 -36.73
N GLU A 17 -47.55 -45.64 -36.04
CA GLU A 17 -47.88 -45.82 -34.63
C GLU A 17 -47.14 -44.78 -33.78
N MET A 18 -47.90 -43.89 -33.13
CA MET A 18 -47.38 -42.92 -32.18
C MET A 18 -46.80 -43.64 -30.96
N LYS A 19 -45.47 -43.74 -30.87
CA LYS A 19 -44.78 -44.19 -29.66
C LYS A 19 -44.91 -43.13 -28.57
N MET A 20 -45.58 -43.50 -27.48
CA MET A 20 -45.64 -42.70 -26.25
C MET A 20 -44.25 -42.69 -25.58
N PRO A 21 -43.82 -41.58 -24.96
CA PRO A 21 -42.56 -41.56 -24.23
C PRO A 21 -42.69 -42.44 -22.98
N GLU A 22 -41.87 -43.48 -22.91
CA GLU A 22 -41.70 -44.28 -21.70
C GLU A 22 -40.75 -43.53 -20.76
N ASN A 23 -41.24 -43.23 -19.56
CA ASN A 23 -40.45 -42.54 -18.54
C ASN A 23 -39.35 -43.46 -17.99
N THR A 24 -38.25 -42.82 -17.58
CA THR A 24 -37.19 -43.26 -16.65
C THR A 24 -35.95 -43.81 -17.39
N ASP A 25 -34.80 -43.15 -17.39
CA ASP A 25 -34.19 -42.35 -16.33
C ASP A 25 -33.95 -40.89 -16.72
N ILE A 26 -34.38 -39.96 -15.86
CA ILE A 26 -33.64 -38.71 -15.71
C ILE A 26 -32.34 -39.11 -15.02
N GLN A 27 -31.31 -39.43 -15.81
CA GLN A 27 -29.95 -39.25 -15.30
C GLN A 27 -29.84 -37.75 -15.06
N PRO A 28 -29.64 -37.29 -13.81
CA PRO A 28 -29.15 -35.94 -13.63
C PRO A 28 -27.88 -35.87 -14.47
N ASP A 29 -27.81 -34.85 -15.32
CA ASP A 29 -26.55 -34.35 -15.84
C ASP A 29 -25.68 -34.05 -14.63
N VAL A 30 -24.96 -35.06 -14.16
CA VAL A 30 -23.89 -34.88 -13.19
C VAL A 30 -22.83 -34.22 -14.03
N ALA A 31 -22.92 -32.90 -14.09
CA ALA A 31 -21.91 -32.02 -14.65
C ALA A 31 -20.56 -32.67 -14.39
N GLU A 32 -19.90 -33.09 -15.48
CA GLU A 32 -18.55 -33.65 -15.41
C GLU A 32 -17.71 -32.62 -14.66
N LYS A 33 -17.41 -32.92 -13.40
CA LYS A 33 -16.41 -32.15 -12.67
C LYS A 33 -15.14 -32.35 -13.49
N PRO A 34 -14.52 -31.30 -14.06
CA PRO A 34 -13.26 -31.48 -14.75
C PRO A 34 -12.33 -32.10 -13.73
N SER A 35 -11.88 -33.31 -14.02
CA SER A 35 -10.90 -34.00 -13.20
C SER A 35 -9.66 -33.13 -13.22
N SER A 36 -9.47 -32.33 -12.17
CA SER A 36 -8.25 -31.56 -12.01
C SER A 36 -7.13 -32.58 -11.87
N VAL A 37 -6.33 -32.70 -12.93
CA VAL A 37 -5.12 -33.53 -12.99
C VAL A 37 -4.03 -32.87 -12.14
N VAL A 38 -4.33 -32.60 -10.88
CA VAL A 38 -3.34 -32.34 -9.84
C VAL A 38 -3.47 -33.53 -8.90
N GLY A 39 -2.82 -34.62 -9.28
CA GLY A 39 -2.87 -35.87 -8.53
C GLY A 39 -2.51 -35.62 -7.07
N GLY A 40 -3.23 -36.27 -6.15
CA GLY A 40 -3.05 -36.11 -4.69
C GLY A 40 -1.60 -35.99 -4.18
N PRO A 41 -0.62 -36.73 -4.74
CA PRO A 41 0.79 -36.57 -4.37
C PRO A 41 1.37 -35.19 -4.71
N VAL A 42 0.99 -34.59 -5.84
CA VAL A 42 1.48 -33.27 -6.27
C VAL A 42 0.97 -32.16 -5.36
N LEU A 43 -0.32 -32.19 -5.00
CA LEU A 43 -0.88 -31.23 -4.03
C LEU A 43 -0.22 -31.36 -2.65
N LEU A 44 0.06 -32.60 -2.22
CA LEU A 44 0.74 -32.85 -0.95
C LEU A 44 2.18 -32.32 -0.96
N ILE A 45 2.94 -32.58 -2.03
CA ILE A 45 4.30 -32.04 -2.20
C ILE A 45 4.29 -30.51 -2.21
N LEU A 46 3.37 -29.90 -2.95
CA LEU A 46 3.24 -28.44 -3.03
C LEU A 46 2.90 -27.84 -1.66
N THR A 47 2.02 -28.50 -0.90
CA THR A 47 1.66 -28.07 0.46
C THR A 47 2.85 -28.16 1.42
N ILE A 48 3.62 -29.25 1.39
CA ILE A 48 4.85 -29.38 2.21
C ILE A 48 5.89 -28.32 1.82
N LEU A 49 6.09 -28.11 0.52
CA LEU A 49 7.03 -27.11 0.01
C LEU A 49 6.63 -25.70 0.43
N LEU A 50 5.33 -25.39 0.39
CA LEU A 50 4.79 -24.11 0.89
C LEU A 50 5.06 -23.95 2.39
N ILE A 51 4.79 -24.96 3.22
CA ILE A 51 5.08 -24.91 4.67
C ILE A 51 6.58 -24.74 4.93
N ALA A 52 7.45 -25.40 4.16
CA ALA A 52 8.89 -25.27 4.30
C ALA A 52 9.38 -23.85 3.98
N ILE A 53 8.84 -23.23 2.91
CA ILE A 53 9.16 -21.83 2.55
C ILE A 53 8.67 -20.87 3.63
N LEU A 54 7.41 -21.00 4.08
CA LEU A 54 6.87 -20.13 5.12
C LEU A 54 7.59 -20.31 6.47
N GLY A 55 7.88 -21.54 6.87
CA GLY A 55 8.61 -21.83 8.10
C GLY A 55 10.04 -21.29 8.06
N GLY A 56 10.74 -21.45 6.93
CA GLY A 56 12.06 -20.88 6.71
C GLY A 56 12.05 -19.35 6.75
N MET A 57 11.08 -18.73 6.07
CA MET A 57 10.92 -17.27 6.05
C MET A 57 10.59 -16.72 7.44
N TYR A 58 9.69 -17.36 8.18
CA TYR A 58 9.35 -16.98 9.55
C TYR A 58 10.57 -17.06 10.48
N TYR A 59 11.32 -18.17 10.43
CA TYR A 59 12.53 -18.34 11.24
C TYR A 59 13.59 -17.29 10.92
N TRP A 60 13.80 -17.00 9.62
CA TRP A 60 14.75 -15.99 9.18
C TRP A 60 14.35 -14.58 9.64
N PHE A 61 13.07 -14.22 9.47
CA PHE A 61 12.53 -12.94 9.94
C PHE A 61 12.62 -12.78 11.46
N ALA A 62 12.23 -13.82 12.21
CA ALA A 62 12.36 -13.82 13.67
C ALA A 62 13.82 -13.64 14.12
N LYS A 63 14.79 -14.23 13.41
CA LYS A 63 16.21 -14.06 13.73
C LYS A 63 16.68 -12.62 13.53
N MET A 64 16.23 -11.93 12.49
CA MET A 64 16.64 -10.54 12.22
C MET A 64 15.97 -9.53 13.16
N ASN A 65 14.71 -9.76 13.54
CA ASN A 65 13.95 -8.83 14.38
C ASN A 65 14.20 -9.02 15.89
N ASN A 66 15.03 -9.99 16.28
CA ASN A 66 15.47 -10.18 17.66
C ASN A 66 16.64 -9.27 18.05
N THR A 67 16.95 -8.22 17.29
CA THR A 67 17.81 -7.15 17.79
C THR A 67 17.08 -6.45 18.93
N PRO A 68 17.57 -6.54 20.18
CA PRO A 68 17.02 -5.72 21.25
C PRO A 68 17.10 -4.27 20.78
N ASN A 69 15.96 -3.57 20.80
CA ASN A 69 15.90 -2.15 20.56
C ASN A 69 16.60 -1.45 21.73
N VAL A 70 17.93 -1.47 21.69
CA VAL A 70 18.78 -0.65 22.55
C VAL A 70 18.70 0.75 22.00
N MET A 71 17.61 1.45 22.35
CA MET A 71 17.59 2.89 22.19
C MET A 71 18.83 3.40 22.94
N PRO A 72 19.79 4.05 22.26
CA PRO A 72 20.89 4.66 22.97
C PRO A 72 20.27 5.64 23.96
N THR A 73 20.52 5.41 25.26
CA THR A 73 20.25 6.44 26.25
C THR A 73 21.23 7.56 25.93
N ILE A 74 20.77 8.58 25.22
CA ILE A 74 21.52 9.81 25.01
C ILE A 74 21.51 10.49 26.38
N GLU A 75 22.50 10.17 27.21
CA GLU A 75 22.74 10.93 28.43
C GLU A 75 23.19 12.32 27.97
N ARG A 76 22.30 13.30 28.10
CA ARG A 76 22.65 14.70 27.89
C ARG A 76 23.84 15.00 28.82
N PRO A 77 24.95 15.55 28.30
CA PRO A 77 26.06 16.00 29.15
C PRO A 77 25.51 16.85 30.28
N THR A 78 25.95 16.60 31.51
CA THR A 78 25.51 17.44 32.62
C THR A 78 26.02 18.88 32.37
N PRO A 79 25.34 19.91 32.91
CA PRO A 79 25.81 21.29 32.76
C PRO A 79 27.26 21.48 33.21
N GLU A 80 27.77 20.67 34.15
CA GLU A 80 29.18 20.71 34.57
C GLU A 80 30.17 20.09 33.57
N MET A 81 29.69 19.26 32.63
CA MET A 81 30.51 18.69 31.56
C MET A 81 30.53 19.57 30.31
N ASN A 82 29.66 20.58 30.24
CA ASN A 82 29.62 21.55 29.16
C ASN A 82 30.63 22.67 29.43
N ASN A 83 31.81 22.59 28.80
CA ASN A 83 32.85 23.62 28.91
C ASN A 83 32.71 24.72 27.84
N GLU A 84 31.63 24.73 27.07
CA GLU A 84 31.37 25.81 26.11
C GLU A 84 30.74 27.00 26.82
N PRO A 85 31.17 28.24 26.53
CA PRO A 85 30.44 29.41 27.01
C PRO A 85 29.01 29.34 26.47
N GLU A 86 28.00 29.44 27.34
CA GLU A 86 26.59 29.52 26.92
C GLU A 86 26.46 30.66 25.90
N SER A 87 26.33 30.28 24.63
CA SER A 87 26.17 31.22 23.54
C SER A 87 24.71 31.67 23.52
N THR A 88 24.47 32.95 23.71
CA THR A 88 23.13 33.56 23.65
C THR A 88 22.44 33.33 22.30
N THR A 89 23.18 32.97 21.25
CA THR A 89 22.65 32.60 19.94
C THR A 89 22.01 31.22 19.94
N ALA A 90 22.51 30.28 20.76
CA ALA A 90 21.98 28.93 20.83
C ALA A 90 20.59 28.88 21.49
N GLU A 91 20.36 29.70 22.52
CA GLU A 91 19.05 29.78 23.18
C GLU A 91 17.97 30.37 22.25
N ALA A 92 18.31 31.42 21.49
CA ALA A 92 17.40 32.03 20.52
C ALA A 92 17.02 31.08 19.36
N GLN A 93 17.95 30.23 18.92
CA GLN A 93 17.67 29.21 17.89
C GLN A 93 16.80 28.06 18.42
N VAL A 94 16.96 27.66 19.69
CA VAL A 94 16.11 26.62 20.27
C VAL A 94 14.68 27.14 20.49
N GLU A 95 14.51 28.40 20.89
CA GLU A 95 13.19 29.02 21.05
C GLU A 95 12.41 29.10 19.74
N THR A 96 13.09 29.34 18.61
CA THR A 96 12.44 29.33 17.27
C THR A 96 12.05 27.91 16.82
N MET A 97 12.84 26.88 17.17
CA MET A 97 12.52 25.49 16.85
C MET A 97 11.44 24.88 17.77
N GLN A 98 11.13 25.51 18.91
CA GLN A 98 10.04 25.10 19.81
C GLN A 98 8.65 25.56 19.35
N ALA A 99 8.55 26.34 18.27
CA ALA A 99 7.28 26.85 17.74
C ALA A 99 6.40 25.78 17.08
N VAL A 100 6.89 24.54 16.94
CA VAL A 100 6.11 23.41 16.42
C VAL A 100 5.68 22.48 17.56
N SER A 101 4.38 22.27 17.68
CA SER A 101 3.77 21.36 18.64
C SER A 101 3.91 19.91 18.17
N THR A 102 3.84 18.97 19.11
CA THR A 102 3.90 17.53 18.82
C THR A 102 2.51 16.90 18.67
N SER A 103 1.48 17.72 18.48
CA SER A 103 0.09 17.27 18.44
C SER A 103 -0.31 16.84 17.02
N ASP A 104 -1.05 15.73 16.92
CA ASP A 104 -1.61 15.23 15.66
C ASP A 104 -3.01 15.80 15.37
N GLU A 105 -3.49 16.76 16.18
CA GLU A 105 -4.76 17.44 15.96
C GLU A 105 -4.63 18.53 14.87
N ILE A 106 -5.60 18.57 13.94
CA ILE A 106 -5.57 19.53 12.82
C ILE A 106 -5.49 20.98 13.30
N SER A 107 -6.21 21.33 14.37
CA SER A 107 -6.17 22.68 14.95
C SER A 107 -4.82 23.06 15.55
N ALA A 108 -4.04 22.07 16.02
CA ALA A 108 -2.70 22.34 16.53
C ALA A 108 -1.72 22.61 15.38
N ILE A 109 -1.81 21.85 14.29
CA ILE A 109 -1.00 22.06 13.09
C ILE A 109 -1.28 23.44 12.46
N GLU A 110 -2.55 23.85 12.39
CA GLU A 110 -2.91 25.18 11.90
C GLU A 110 -2.31 26.29 12.76
N SER A 111 -2.37 26.14 14.09
CA SER A 111 -1.76 27.09 15.02
C SER A 111 -0.23 27.15 14.89
N ASP A 112 0.44 26.01 14.69
CA ASP A 112 1.90 25.96 14.55
C ASP A 112 2.36 26.62 13.24
N LEU A 113 1.60 26.44 12.16
CA LEU A 113 1.88 27.08 10.88
C LEU A 113 1.67 28.60 10.94
N GLU A 114 0.64 29.07 11.65
CA GLU A 114 0.43 30.51 11.88
C GLU A 114 1.49 31.11 12.82
N ALA A 115 1.99 30.33 13.78
CA ALA A 115 3.06 30.75 14.70
C ALA A 115 4.46 30.71 14.07
N THR A 116 4.63 30.02 12.93
CA THR A 116 5.90 29.97 12.20
C THR A 116 6.20 31.36 11.62
N ASN A 117 7.15 32.07 12.24
CA ASN A 117 7.57 33.39 11.79
C ASN A 117 8.59 33.29 10.65
N LEU A 118 8.18 33.69 9.44
CA LEU A 118 9.03 33.70 8.23
C LEU A 118 9.61 35.08 7.91
N ASP A 119 9.21 36.14 8.63
CA ASP A 119 9.65 37.51 8.37
C ASP A 119 11.17 37.68 8.59
N SER A 120 11.74 36.91 9.53
CA SER A 120 13.18 36.89 9.77
C SER A 120 13.95 36.20 8.64
N LEU A 121 13.38 35.13 8.05
CA LEU A 121 13.99 34.44 6.91
C LEU A 121 14.02 35.34 5.67
N ASP A 122 12.98 36.14 5.44
CA ASP A 122 12.98 37.13 4.36
C ASP A 122 14.09 38.18 4.53
N ALA A 123 14.32 38.64 5.76
CA ALA A 123 15.41 39.58 6.05
C ALA A 123 16.80 38.94 5.84
N GLU A 124 16.98 37.69 6.28
CA GLU A 124 18.21 36.94 6.09
C GLU A 124 18.51 36.66 4.61
N LEU A 125 17.50 36.27 3.82
CA LEU A 125 17.67 36.02 2.40
C LEU A 125 18.06 37.29 1.63
N ASN A 126 17.45 38.43 1.95
CA ASN A 126 17.84 39.71 1.36
C ASN A 126 19.28 40.11 1.71
N ALA A 127 19.73 39.80 2.93
CA ALA A 127 21.11 40.05 3.34
C ALA A 127 22.10 39.16 2.57
N ILE A 128 21.77 37.87 2.39
CA ILE A 128 22.57 36.93 1.62
C ILE A 128 22.66 37.35 0.15
N ASP A 129 21.57 37.79 -0.47
CA ASP A 129 21.57 38.28 -1.86
C ASP A 129 22.50 39.49 -2.03
N ALA A 130 22.45 40.43 -1.09
CA ALA A 130 23.33 41.60 -1.09
C ALA A 130 24.82 41.22 -0.92
N GLU A 131 25.11 40.26 -0.05
CA GLU A 131 26.47 39.73 0.12
C GLU A 131 26.96 38.99 -1.12
N LEU A 132 26.12 38.18 -1.75
CA LEU A 132 26.46 37.41 -2.94
C LEU A 132 26.69 38.32 -4.15
N GLU A 133 25.89 39.36 -4.32
CA GLU A 133 26.09 40.36 -5.38
C GLU A 133 27.37 41.17 -5.16
N ALA A 134 27.68 41.54 -3.92
CA ALA A 134 28.95 42.19 -3.58
C ALA A 134 30.15 41.27 -3.88
N ALA A 135 30.08 39.99 -3.50
CA ALA A 135 31.13 39.00 -3.77
C ALA A 135 31.31 38.74 -5.27
N ALA A 136 30.23 38.74 -6.05
CA ALA A 136 30.28 38.57 -7.50
C ALA A 136 30.90 39.79 -8.22
N GLN A 137 30.80 40.99 -7.64
CA GLN A 137 31.45 42.20 -8.15
C GLN A 137 32.93 42.32 -7.74
N GLU A 138 33.34 41.65 -6.66
CA GLU A 138 34.74 41.58 -6.20
C GLU A 138 35.56 40.42 -6.82
N ALA A 139 34.92 39.49 -7.53
CA ALA A 139 35.62 38.45 -8.28
C ALA A 139 36.24 39.02 -9.58
N PRO A 140 37.57 38.83 -9.83
CA PRO A 140 38.27 39.40 -10.99
C PRO A 140 37.88 38.81 -12.34
#